data_AF-A0A7X9J9T6-F1
#
_entry.id   AF-A0A7X9J9T6-F1
#
_cell.length_a   1.000
_cell.length_b   1.000
_cell.length_c   1.000
_cell.angle_alpha   90.00
_cell.angle_beta   90.00
_cell.angle_gamma   90.00
#
_symmetry.space_group_name_H-M   'P 1'
#
loop_
_entity.id
_entity.type
_entity.pdbx_description
1 polymer ?
#
loop_
_entity_poly.entity_id
_entity_poly.type
_entity_poly.pdbx_seq_one_letter_code
_entity_poly.pdbx_strand_id
1 'polypeptide(L)' 'MGSFGWPEILIILVVVVLLFGPGRISKVAGEMGEGIRNFRKGLQGDDKTEEKKPAEAESKDSSDPTK' A
#
# COMPACT_ATOMS: atom_id res chain seq x y z
N MET A 1 5.50 30.95 12.84
CA MET A 1 5.83 30.93 11.40
C MET A 1 5.72 29.49 10.95
N GLY A 2 4.80 29.21 10.02
CA GLY A 2 4.26 27.88 9.75
C GLY A 2 5.33 26.82 9.49
N SER A 3 5.35 25.78 10.31
CA SER A 3 6.08 24.56 10.01
C SER A 3 5.37 23.90 8.83
N PHE A 4 5.92 23.99 7.63
CA PHE A 4 5.67 23.01 6.57
C PHE A 4 5.98 21.65 7.17
N GLY A 5 4.94 20.94 7.59
CA GLY A 5 5.06 19.78 8.45
C GLY A 5 4.48 18.54 7.80
N TRP A 6 4.48 17.47 8.59
CA TRP A 6 3.75 16.25 8.29
C TRP A 6 2.27 16.47 7.89
N PRO A 7 1.53 17.47 8.41
CA PRO A 7 0.14 17.71 8.01
C PRO A 7 -0.04 18.09 6.53
N GLU A 8 0.78 18.97 5.97
CA GLU A 8 0.70 19.36 4.55
C GLU A 8 0.96 18.17 3.62
N ILE A 9 1.94 17.33 3.95
CA ILE A 9 2.27 16.13 3.18
C ILE A 9 1.10 15.13 3.20
N LEU A 10 0.44 14.96 4.36
CA LEU A 10 -0.76 14.10 4.46
C LEU A 10 -1.91 14.61 3.60
N ILE A 11 -2.17 15.91 3.57
CA ILE A 11 -3.23 16.50 2.74
C ILE A 11 -2.95 16.23 1.26
N ILE A 12 -1.71 16.46 0.81
CA ILE A 12 -1.31 16.19 -0.58
C ILE A 12 -1.49 14.70 -0.91
N LEU A 13 -1.08 13.81 0.00
CA LEU A 13 -1.22 12.37 -0.19
C LEU A 13 -2.69 11.95 -0.34
N VAL A 14 -3.59 12.53 0.46
CA VAL A 14 -5.04 12.29 0.32
C VAL A 14 -5.54 12.73 -1.06
N VAL A 15 -5.15 13.92 -1.52
CA VAL A 15 -5.55 14.40 -2.86
C VAL A 15 -5.05 13.46 -3.96
N VAL A 16 -3.79 12.99 -3.88
CA VAL A 16 -3.24 12.03 -4.83
C VAL A 16 -4.03 10.71 -4.82
N VAL A 17 -4.37 10.19 -3.64
CA VAL A 17 -5.19 8.97 -3.53
C VAL A 17 -6.59 9.16 -4.10
N LEU A 18 -7.20 10.33 -3.96
CA LEU A 18 -8.50 10.61 -4.56
C LEU A 18 -8.45 10.71 -6.09
N LEU A 19 -7.38 11.31 -6.65
CA LEU A 19 -7.22 11.44 -8.10
C LEU A 19 -6.93 10.11 -8.79
N PHE A 20 -6.03 9.30 -8.22
CA PHE A 20 -5.63 8.02 -8.82
C PHE A 20 -6.52 6.86 -8.36
N GLY A 21 -7.20 7.01 -7.22
CA GLY A 21 -7.97 5.97 -6.56
C GLY A 21 -7.10 4.98 -5.77
N PRO A 22 -7.60 4.43 -4.66
CA PRO A 22 -6.85 3.46 -3.84
C PRO A 22 -6.52 2.17 -4.61
N GLY A 23 -7.39 1.72 -5.51
CA GLY A 23 -7.17 0.50 -6.29
C GLY A 23 -5.97 0.58 -7.25
N ARG A 24 -5.74 1.73 -7.90
CA ARG A 24 -4.59 1.91 -8.80
C ARG A 24 -3.29 1.98 -8.02
N ILE A 25 -3.28 2.69 -6.89
CA ILE A 25 -2.12 2.79 -6.00
C ILE A 25 -1.75 1.43 -5.41
N SER A 26 -2.72 0.67 -4.89
CA SER A 26 -2.48 -0.67 -4.33
C SER A 26 -1.97 -1.66 -5.39
N LYS A 27 -2.49 -1.58 -6.62
CA LYS A 27 -2.01 -2.42 -7.73
C LYS A 27 -0.54 -2.14 -8.06
N VAL A 28 -0.18 -0.86 -8.25
CA VAL A 28 1.19 -0.45 -8.57
C VAL A 28 2.14 -0.75 -7.40
N ALA A 29 1.70 -0.50 -6.17
CA ALA A 29 2.47 -0.79 -4.97
C ALA A 29 2.70 -2.30 -4.77
N GLY A 30 1.72 -3.13 -5.12
CA GLY A 30 1.85 -4.59 -5.13
C GLY A 30 2.91 -5.07 -6.11
N GLU A 31 2.80 -4.65 -7.38
CA GLU A 31 3.76 -4.98 -8.44
C GLU A 31 5.18 -4.50 -8.09
N MET A 32 5.31 -3.27 -7.57
CA MET A 32 6.60 -2.71 -7.14
C MET A 32 7.15 -3.40 -5.88
N GLY A 33 6.27 -3.73 -4.93
CA GLY A 33 6.61 -4.37 -3.67
C GLY A 33 7.16 -5.79 -3.85
N GLU A 34 6.61 -6.56 -4.79
CA GLU A 34 7.14 -7.87 -5.16
C GLU A 34 8.54 -7.78 -5.76
N GLY A 35 8.78 -6.81 -6.64
CA GLY A 35 10.11 -6.53 -7.19
C GLY A 35 11.14 -6.18 -6.12
N ILE A 36 10.78 -5.28 -5.20
CA ILE A 36 11.64 -4.89 -4.07
C ILE A 36 11.86 -6.09 -3.13
N ARG A 37 10.84 -6.91 -2.87
CA ARG A 37 10.95 -8.11 -2.02
C ARG A 37 11.93 -9.11 -2.62
N ASN A 38 11.84 -9.38 -3.93
CA ASN A 38 12.73 -10.29 -4.63
C ASN A 38 14.16 -9.75 -4.72
N PHE A 39 14.32 -8.44 -4.94
CA PHE A 39 15.62 -7.78 -4.89
C PHE A 39 16.24 -7.91 -3.50
N ARG A 40 15.47 -7.65 -2.45
CA ARG A 40 15.91 -7.76 -1.06
C ARG A 40 16.24 -9.20 -0.65
N LYS A 41 15.53 -10.20 -1.18
CA LYS A 41 15.84 -11.63 -1.01
C LYS A 41 17.17 -11.99 -1.69
N GLY A 42 17.37 -11.57 -2.94
CA GLY A 42 18.61 -11.81 -3.68
C GLY A 42 19.85 -11.17 -3.03
N LEU A 43 19.68 -10.02 -2.37
CA LEU A 43 20.78 -9.35 -1.62
C LEU A 43 21.09 -9.98 -0.26
N GLN A 44 20.14 -10.65 0.40
CA GLN A 44 20.34 -11.21 1.75
C GLN A 44 20.81 -12.67 1.76
N GLY A 45 20.85 -13.35 0.62
CA GLY A 45 21.16 -14.79 0.56
C GLY A 45 20.01 -15.64 1.09
N ASP A 46 19.87 -16.84 0.54
CA ASP A 46 18.66 -17.67 0.48
C ASP A 46 18.10 -18.21 1.83
N ASP A 47 18.59 -17.77 2.98
CA ASP A 47 18.34 -18.52 4.24
C ASP A 47 17.27 -17.95 5.17
N LYS A 48 16.71 -16.76 4.93
CA LYS A 48 15.61 -16.26 5.80
C LYS A 48 14.68 -15.33 5.05
N THR A 49 13.55 -15.84 4.55
CA THR A 49 12.22 -15.20 4.66
C THR A 49 11.19 -16.13 4.01
N GLU A 50 10.57 -16.97 4.83
CA GLU A 50 9.35 -17.71 4.47
C GLU A 50 8.27 -16.77 3.92
N GLU A 51 7.55 -17.29 2.95
CA GLU A 51 6.41 -16.70 2.29
C GLU A 51 5.31 -16.31 3.29
N LYS A 52 5.06 -15.02 3.46
CA LYS A 52 3.68 -14.56 3.65
C LYS A 52 3.07 -14.24 2.29
N LYS A 53 2.04 -15.06 1.99
CA LYS A 53 1.09 -15.04 0.88
C LYS A 53 0.38 -13.67 0.83
N PRO A 54 -0.06 -13.19 -0.35
CA PRO A 54 -0.72 -11.89 -0.48
C PRO A 54 -1.94 -11.83 0.44
N ALA A 55 -2.02 -10.78 1.27
CA ALA A 55 -3.25 -10.42 1.95
C ALA A 55 -4.26 -10.05 0.87
N GLU A 56 -5.20 -10.96 0.64
CA GLU A 56 -6.45 -10.70 -0.05
C GLU A 56 -7.05 -9.45 0.61
N ALA A 57 -7.06 -8.35 -0.12
CA ALA A 57 -7.77 -7.16 0.29
C ALA A 57 -9.25 -7.51 0.28
N GLU A 58 -9.76 -7.94 1.43
CA GLU A 58 -11.19 -7.93 1.73
C GLU A 58 -11.67 -6.49 1.57
N SER A 59 -12.16 -6.18 0.36
CA SER A 59 -13.11 -5.10 0.13
C SER A 59 -14.33 -5.40 1.00
N LYS A 60 -14.33 -4.93 2.26
CA LYS A 60 -15.54 -4.67 3.01
C LYS A 60 -16.24 -3.49 2.36
N ASP A 61 -16.92 -3.77 1.25
CA ASP A 61 -17.95 -2.90 0.72
C ASP A 61 -19.18 -3.02 1.65
N SER A 62 -19.67 -1.85 2.02
CA SER A 62 -20.75 -1.63 2.96
C SER A 62 -22.08 -1.70 2.23
N SER A 63 -22.95 -2.66 2.55
CA SER A 63 -24.42 -2.50 2.48
C SER A 63 -25.14 -3.79 2.86
N ASP A 64 -25.67 -3.87 4.10
CA ASP A 64 -27.13 -3.85 4.31
C ASP A 64 -27.43 -3.76 5.82
N PRO A 65 -27.98 -2.63 6.32
CA PRO A 65 -28.61 -2.58 7.62
C PRO A 65 -30.03 -3.18 7.51
N THR A 66 -30.52 -3.76 8.61
CA THR A 66 -31.94 -4.12 8.89
C THR A 66 -32.36 -5.57 8.60
N LYS A 67 -32.30 -6.41 9.63
CA LYS A 67 -33.51 -7.05 10.18
C LYS A 67 -33.32 -7.41 11.65
#